data_AF-A0A1H1FWX2-F1
#
_entry.id   AF-A0A1H1FWX2-F1
#
_cell.length_a   1.000
_cell.length_b   1.000
_cell.length_c   1.000
_cell.angle_alpha   90.00
_cell.angle_beta   90.00
_cell.angle_gamma   90.00
#
_symmetry.space_group_name_H-M   'P 1'
#
loop_
_entity.id
_entity.type
_entity.pdbx_description
1 polymer ?
#
loop_
_entity_poly.entity_id
_entity_poly.type
_entity_poly.pdbx_seq_one_letter_code
_entity_poly.pdbx_strand_id
1 'polypeptide(L)'
;MKPLALLALIFASLPITALACPTGMVFNGNGCSPPYEYTGWDMLRDQRAAIDAIGSDRVRENYPTYTPEQLAEWERLEKEEREEEEKEREQLAKGLWHVDSTSTPEGGLCAATFAKYTSGKNGVEGGLVTIMGFQQPKEEAWLIFQGAGLPKPRKVKKIKIDLQQDDEPVQTVEVFNYRKTRDIGEVTFAVPGLKAALEGMRDTQRFKLTLDGKAVMIIQWTNGAKSIGELRACGK
;
A
#
# COMPACT_ATOMS: atom_id res chain seq x y z
N MET A 1 -62.80 -72.99 47.31
CA MET A 1 -63.27 -71.94 48.24
C MET A 1 -63.26 -70.60 47.51
N LYS A 2 -64.39 -69.91 47.53
CA LYS A 2 -64.64 -68.50 47.18
C LYS A 2 -63.65 -67.54 47.90
N PRO A 3 -63.57 -66.22 47.58
CA PRO A 3 -63.94 -65.53 46.33
C PRO A 3 -63.10 -64.25 45.98
N LEU A 4 -63.51 -63.57 44.88
CA LEU A 4 -63.71 -62.10 44.67
C LEU A 4 -62.57 -61.12 44.99
N ALA A 5 -62.37 -59.97 44.33
CA ALA A 5 -62.90 -59.25 43.17
C ALA A 5 -61.96 -58.01 43.05
N LEU A 6 -61.86 -57.25 41.96
CA LEU A 6 -62.88 -56.33 41.47
C LEU A 6 -62.37 -55.66 40.19
N LEU A 7 -63.29 -55.45 39.24
CA LEU A 7 -63.12 -54.78 37.96
C LEU A 7 -62.70 -53.29 38.08
N ALA A 8 -61.98 -52.80 37.07
CA ALA A 8 -62.19 -51.44 36.55
C ALA A 8 -61.94 -51.39 35.03
N LEU A 9 -62.91 -50.81 34.31
CA LEU A 9 -62.99 -50.66 32.86
C LEU A 9 -61.87 -49.76 32.30
N ILE A 10 -61.32 -50.12 31.14
CA ILE A 10 -60.48 -49.23 30.32
C ILE A 10 -61.20 -48.96 28.99
N PHE A 11 -61.53 -47.69 28.76
CA PHE A 11 -62.00 -47.16 27.49
C PHE A 11 -60.91 -47.33 26.42
N ALA A 12 -61.23 -48.03 25.33
CA ALA A 12 -60.40 -48.06 24.14
C ALA A 12 -60.70 -46.82 23.27
N SER A 13 -59.85 -45.81 23.34
CA SER A 13 -59.78 -44.74 22.34
C SER A 13 -58.87 -45.17 21.20
N LEU A 14 -59.42 -45.22 19.98
CA LEU A 14 -58.69 -45.45 18.73
C LEU A 14 -57.63 -44.34 18.49
N PRO A 15 -56.52 -44.66 17.80
CA PRO A 15 -55.33 -43.81 17.72
C PRO A 15 -55.49 -42.67 16.72
N ILE A 16 -55.15 -41.46 17.14
CA ILE A 16 -55.01 -40.27 16.30
C ILE A 16 -53.60 -40.27 15.70
N THR A 17 -53.54 -40.57 14.40
CA THR A 17 -52.63 -40.05 13.35
C THR A 17 -51.14 -39.90 13.65
N ALA A 18 -50.31 -40.66 12.92
CA ALA A 18 -48.94 -40.26 12.60
C ALA A 18 -48.97 -38.94 11.80
N LEU A 19 -48.61 -37.82 12.43
CA LEU A 19 -48.38 -36.55 11.76
C LEU A 19 -47.07 -36.66 10.96
N ALA A 20 -47.17 -36.96 9.66
CA ALA A 20 -46.07 -36.72 8.74
C ALA A 20 -45.83 -35.20 8.67
N CYS A 21 -44.57 -34.77 8.81
CA CYS A 21 -44.25 -33.35 8.73
C CYS A 21 -44.59 -32.77 7.36
N PRO A 22 -45.05 -31.50 7.29
CA PRO A 22 -45.28 -30.82 6.03
C PRO A 22 -44.05 -30.89 5.12
N THR A 23 -44.27 -30.90 3.80
CA THR A 23 -43.21 -31.01 2.80
C THR A 23 -42.14 -29.95 3.02
N GLY A 24 -40.88 -30.36 3.20
CA GLY A 24 -39.77 -29.47 3.52
C GLY A 24 -39.51 -29.25 5.02
N MET A 25 -40.12 -30.04 5.91
CA MET A 25 -39.83 -30.06 7.35
C MET A 25 -39.48 -31.47 7.83
N VAL A 26 -38.62 -31.57 8.84
CA VAL A 26 -38.18 -32.82 9.47
C VAL A 26 -38.72 -32.91 10.91
N PHE A 27 -39.16 -34.11 11.31
CA PHE A 27 -39.62 -34.37 12.68
C PHE A 27 -38.41 -34.59 13.60
N ASN A 28 -38.24 -33.76 14.63
CA ASN A 28 -37.09 -33.82 15.54
C ASN A 28 -37.42 -34.35 16.94
N GLY A 29 -38.52 -35.10 17.09
CA GLY A 29 -38.96 -35.67 18.36
C GLY A 29 -39.90 -34.77 19.18
N ASN A 30 -39.84 -33.44 19.00
CA ASN A 30 -40.73 -32.48 19.68
C ASN A 30 -41.66 -31.72 18.71
N GLY A 31 -41.55 -31.97 17.41
CA GLY A 31 -42.38 -31.33 16.38
C GLY A 31 -41.71 -31.35 15.01
N CYS A 32 -42.32 -30.64 14.06
CA CYS A 32 -41.79 -30.47 12.72
C CYS A 32 -41.07 -29.12 12.61
N SER A 33 -39.81 -29.15 12.18
CA SER A 33 -38.97 -27.97 11.99
C SER A 33 -38.33 -27.99 10.60
N PRO A 34 -37.98 -26.82 10.02
CA PRO A 34 -37.24 -26.80 8.76
C PRO A 34 -35.93 -27.61 8.87
N PRO A 35 -35.44 -28.20 7.77
CA PRO A 35 -34.14 -28.86 7.75
C PRO A 35 -33.08 -27.86 8.22
N TYR A 36 -32.17 -28.34 9.04
CA TYR A 36 -31.07 -27.53 9.55
C TYR A 36 -30.30 -26.90 8.38
N GLU A 37 -30.35 -25.57 8.28
CA GLU A 37 -29.53 -24.86 7.31
C GLU A 37 -28.14 -24.70 7.89
N TYR A 38 -27.17 -25.35 7.24
CA TYR A 38 -25.77 -25.23 7.61
C TYR A 38 -25.30 -23.80 7.40
N THR A 39 -24.93 -23.12 8.48
CA THR A 39 -24.55 -21.71 8.46
C THR A 39 -23.02 -21.53 8.48
N GLY A 40 -22.55 -20.31 8.22
CA GLY A 40 -21.13 -19.97 8.40
C GLY A 40 -20.61 -20.21 9.83
N TRP A 41 -21.48 -20.14 10.84
CA TRP A 41 -21.11 -20.45 12.23
C TRP A 41 -20.89 -21.95 12.46
N ASP A 42 -21.59 -22.80 11.71
CA ASP A 42 -21.41 -24.25 11.77
C ASP A 42 -20.11 -24.65 11.10
N MET A 43 -19.80 -24.04 9.95
CA MET A 43 -18.51 -24.18 9.30
C MET A 43 -17.35 -23.82 10.24
N LEU A 44 -17.45 -22.71 10.98
CA LEU A 44 -16.41 -22.30 11.93
C LEU A 44 -16.29 -23.25 13.13
N ARG A 45 -17.43 -23.74 13.64
CA ARG A 45 -17.46 -24.72 14.74
C ARG A 45 -16.82 -26.04 14.33
N ASP A 46 -17.18 -26.55 13.16
CA ASP A 46 -16.65 -27.80 12.61
C ASP A 46 -15.18 -27.66 12.24
N GLN A 47 -14.76 -26.51 11.68
CA GLN A 47 -13.35 -26.23 11.43
C GLN A 47 -12.54 -26.25 12.73
N ARG A 48 -13.06 -25.66 13.82
CA ARG A 48 -12.40 -25.70 15.13
C ARG A 48 -12.38 -27.11 15.72
N ALA A 49 -13.49 -27.84 15.66
CA ALA A 49 -13.55 -29.23 16.08
C ALA A 49 -12.58 -30.13 15.29
N ALA A 50 -12.43 -29.90 13.98
CA ALA A 50 -11.46 -30.59 13.14
C ALA A 50 -10.01 -30.23 13.51
N ILE A 51 -9.72 -28.95 13.78
CA ILE A 51 -8.41 -28.51 14.29
C ILE A 51 -8.08 -29.19 15.63
N ASP A 52 -9.04 -29.25 16.55
CA ASP A 52 -8.87 -29.87 17.86
C ASP A 52 -8.73 -31.41 17.74
N ALA A 53 -9.50 -32.04 16.84
CA ALA A 53 -9.48 -33.49 16.61
C ALA A 53 -8.24 -34.00 15.85
N ILE A 54 -7.64 -33.17 14.98
CA ILE A 54 -6.33 -33.44 14.38
C ILE A 54 -5.24 -33.51 15.48
N GLY A 55 -5.50 -32.94 16.65
CA GLY A 55 -4.54 -32.83 17.74
C GLY A 55 -3.46 -31.81 17.36
N SER A 56 -3.04 -30.99 18.32
CA SER A 56 -1.81 -30.21 18.13
C SER A 56 -0.59 -31.13 18.30
N ASP A 57 -0.42 -32.10 17.41
CA ASP A 57 0.87 -32.78 17.17
C ASP A 57 1.83 -31.88 16.38
N ARG A 58 1.43 -30.62 16.16
CA ARG A 58 2.42 -29.56 16.07
C ARG A 58 3.16 -29.59 17.39
N VAL A 59 4.40 -30.10 17.38
CA VAL A 59 5.43 -29.61 18.30
C VAL A 59 5.14 -28.12 18.38
N ARG A 60 4.71 -27.67 19.56
CA ARG A 60 4.45 -26.26 19.81
C ARG A 60 5.81 -25.64 19.54
N GLU A 61 6.04 -25.19 18.30
CA GLU A 61 7.31 -24.61 17.90
C GLU A 61 7.55 -23.58 18.98
N ASN A 62 8.62 -23.77 19.74
CA ASN A 62 8.96 -22.88 20.82
C ASN A 62 9.07 -21.52 20.16
N TYR A 63 8.02 -20.68 20.30
CA TYR A 63 8.19 -19.26 20.12
C TYR A 63 9.42 -18.92 20.95
N PRO A 64 10.44 -18.28 20.37
CA PRO A 64 11.65 -17.96 21.11
C PRO A 64 11.23 -17.29 22.42
N THR A 65 11.46 -17.97 23.54
CA THR A 65 11.16 -17.42 24.85
C THR A 65 12.27 -16.44 25.14
N TYR A 66 12.02 -15.16 24.89
CA TYR A 66 13.00 -14.12 25.17
C TYR A 66 13.18 -13.98 26.68
N THR A 67 14.42 -13.92 27.15
CA THR A 67 14.72 -13.54 28.53
C THR A 67 14.30 -12.08 28.76
N PRO A 68 14.07 -11.64 30.01
CA PRO A 68 13.82 -10.22 30.30
C PRO A 68 14.94 -9.30 29.76
N GLU A 69 16.18 -9.78 29.75
CA GLU A 69 17.33 -9.07 29.19
C GLU A 69 17.22 -8.92 27.67
N GLN A 70 16.82 -9.98 26.95
CA GLN A 70 16.59 -9.92 25.51
C GLN A 70 15.43 -8.98 25.16
N LEU A 71 14.32 -9.01 25.91
CA LEU A 71 13.21 -8.08 25.68
C LEU A 71 13.64 -6.62 25.87
N ALA A 72 14.39 -6.34 26.94
CA ALA A 72 14.91 -4.99 27.19
C ALA A 72 15.90 -4.54 26.11
N GLU A 73 16.71 -5.46 25.57
CA GLU A 73 17.59 -5.18 24.43
C GLU A 73 16.81 -4.87 23.15
N TRP A 74 15.77 -5.65 22.84
CA TRP A 74 14.89 -5.39 21.69
C TRP A 74 14.17 -4.05 21.82
N GLU A 75 13.61 -3.74 22.99
CA GLU A 75 12.98 -2.44 23.24
C GLU A 75 13.96 -1.27 23.07
N ARG A 76 15.23 -1.45 23.47
CA ARG A 76 16.28 -0.45 23.25
C ARG A 76 16.56 -0.27 21.76
N LEU A 77 16.73 -1.37 21.02
CA LEU A 77 17.02 -1.34 19.58
C LEU A 77 15.86 -0.72 18.78
N GLU A 78 14.61 -1.11 19.07
CA GLU A 78 13.42 -0.51 18.43
C GLU A 78 13.32 0.99 18.72
N LYS A 79 13.71 1.41 19.93
CA LYS A 79 13.72 2.83 20.30
C LYS A 79 14.82 3.58 19.55
N GLU A 80 16.03 3.03 19.48
CA GLU A 80 17.14 3.60 18.72
C GLU A 80 16.79 3.73 17.22
N GLU A 81 16.26 2.67 16.61
CA GLU A 81 15.79 2.67 15.22
C GLU A 81 14.72 3.74 15.00
N ARG A 82 13.73 3.84 15.88
CA ARG A 82 12.68 4.87 15.79
C ARG A 82 13.25 6.29 15.89
N GLU A 83 14.22 6.51 16.77
CA GLU A 83 14.90 7.81 16.91
C GLU A 83 15.73 8.15 15.66
N GLU A 84 16.36 7.16 15.03
CA GLU A 84 17.08 7.32 13.75
C GLU A 84 16.12 7.62 12.60
N GLU A 85 15.05 6.84 12.46
CA GLU A 85 14.00 7.08 11.47
C GLU A 85 13.34 8.46 11.64
N GLU A 86 13.15 8.92 12.88
CA GLU A 86 12.62 10.25 13.16
C GLU A 86 13.59 11.35 12.72
N LYS A 87 14.89 11.21 13.02
CA LYS A 87 15.94 12.13 12.52
C LYS A 87 16.00 12.16 11.00
N GLU A 88 15.95 11.00 10.35
CA GLU A 88 15.92 10.91 8.89
C GLU A 88 14.69 11.61 8.33
N ARG A 89 13.52 11.36 8.92
CA ARG A 89 12.26 12.01 8.53
C ARG A 89 12.32 13.53 8.69
N GLU A 90 12.91 14.03 9.77
CA GLU A 90 13.11 15.47 9.98
C GLU A 90 14.02 16.08 8.91
N GLN A 91 15.09 15.37 8.51
CA GLN A 91 15.96 15.81 7.43
C GLN A 91 15.23 15.82 6.08
N LEU A 92 14.51 14.75 5.76
CA LEU A 92 13.71 14.65 4.53
C LEU A 92 12.56 15.66 4.51
N ALA A 93 11.99 16.05 5.65
CA ALA A 93 10.96 17.09 5.72
C ALA A 93 11.51 18.48 5.33
N LYS A 94 12.79 18.74 5.61
CA LYS A 94 13.49 19.97 5.19
C LYS A 94 13.86 19.94 3.71
N GLY A 95 13.99 18.74 3.15
CA GLY A 95 14.38 18.52 1.77
C GLY A 95 15.89 18.38 1.62
N LEU A 96 16.31 17.37 0.86
CA LEU A 96 17.71 17.03 0.64
C LEU A 96 18.01 16.94 -0.85
N TRP A 97 19.10 17.56 -1.26
CA TRP A 97 19.66 17.39 -2.59
C TRP A 97 20.75 16.33 -2.60
N HIS A 98 20.76 15.53 -3.65
CA HIS A 98 21.82 14.59 -3.97
C HIS A 98 22.15 14.69 -5.46
N VAL A 99 23.44 14.72 -5.80
CA VAL A 99 23.91 14.73 -7.19
C VAL A 99 24.82 13.55 -7.40
N ASP A 100 24.59 12.80 -8.47
CA ASP A 100 25.36 11.63 -8.85
C ASP A 100 25.74 11.72 -10.34
N SER A 101 26.87 11.12 -10.70
CA SER A 101 27.35 11.04 -12.06
C SER A 101 28.11 9.75 -12.32
N THR A 102 27.93 9.20 -13.52
CA THR A 102 28.59 7.96 -13.93
C THR A 102 28.82 7.92 -15.43
N SER A 103 29.88 7.24 -15.87
CA SER A 103 30.17 7.07 -17.29
C SER A 103 29.37 5.89 -17.84
N THR A 104 28.62 6.12 -18.92
CA THR A 104 27.88 5.07 -19.64
C THR A 104 28.41 4.93 -21.08
N PRO A 105 28.17 3.80 -21.77
CA PRO A 105 28.48 3.66 -23.19
C PRO A 105 27.86 4.76 -24.07
N GLU A 106 26.73 5.33 -23.64
CA GLU A 106 25.97 6.37 -24.32
C GLU A 106 26.44 7.81 -23.99
N GLY A 107 27.39 7.98 -23.07
CA GLY A 107 27.90 9.27 -22.59
C GLY A 107 27.98 9.35 -21.06
N GLY A 108 28.50 10.46 -20.51
CA GLY A 108 28.41 10.73 -19.07
C GLY A 108 26.95 10.95 -18.66
N LEU A 109 26.43 10.14 -17.76
CA LEU A 109 25.09 10.29 -17.18
C LEU A 109 25.20 11.09 -15.89
N CYS A 110 24.36 12.10 -15.75
CA CYS A 110 24.36 12.96 -14.56
C CYS A 110 22.94 13.17 -14.07
N ALA A 111 22.75 13.10 -12.76
CA ALA A 111 21.45 13.23 -12.14
C ALA A 111 21.52 14.06 -10.86
N ALA A 112 20.59 15.00 -10.72
CA ALA A 112 20.35 15.72 -9.47
C ALA A 112 18.96 15.34 -8.97
N THR A 113 18.89 14.83 -7.74
CA THR A 113 17.65 14.42 -7.09
C THR A 113 17.39 15.28 -5.86
N PHE A 114 16.19 15.86 -5.79
CA PHE A 114 15.66 16.48 -4.59
C PHE A 114 14.64 15.56 -3.94
N ALA A 115 14.89 15.19 -2.68
CA ALA A 115 14.00 14.37 -1.87
C ALA A 115 13.35 15.24 -0.80
N LYS A 116 12.01 15.27 -0.75
CA LYS A 116 11.30 15.91 0.36
C LYS A 116 10.05 15.14 0.70
N TYR A 117 10.03 14.48 1.85
CA TYR A 117 8.85 13.74 2.31
C TYR A 117 8.20 14.48 3.46
N THR A 118 6.91 14.79 3.30
CA THR A 118 6.10 15.40 4.37
C THR A 118 5.02 14.43 4.80
N SER A 119 4.63 14.46 6.07
CA SER A 119 3.57 13.59 6.63
C SER A 119 2.16 13.92 6.12
N GLY A 120 2.03 14.46 4.90
CA GLY A 120 0.77 14.85 4.29
C GLY A 120 -0.18 13.65 4.21
N LYS A 121 -1.35 13.75 4.85
CA LYS A 121 -2.35 12.67 4.97
C LYS A 121 -2.85 12.09 3.64
N ASN A 122 -2.61 12.79 2.52
CA ASN A 122 -3.16 12.43 1.21
C ASN A 122 -2.08 11.98 0.20
N GLY A 123 -0.80 11.92 0.58
CA GLY A 123 0.30 11.48 -0.30
C GLY A 123 0.64 12.43 -1.46
N VAL A 124 0.04 13.63 -1.49
CA VAL A 124 0.22 14.65 -2.55
C VAL A 124 1.43 15.55 -2.25
N GLU A 125 1.69 15.87 -0.99
CA GLU A 125 2.77 16.80 -0.61
C GLU A 125 4.11 16.07 -0.45
N GLY A 126 5.10 16.48 -1.24
CA GLY A 126 6.43 15.88 -1.26
C GLY A 126 6.59 14.73 -2.23
N GLY A 127 7.73 14.06 -2.14
CA GLY A 127 8.21 13.00 -3.02
C GLY A 127 9.65 13.25 -3.45
N LEU A 128 10.01 12.74 -4.63
CA LEU A 128 11.31 12.93 -5.26
C LEU A 128 11.12 13.65 -6.59
N VAL A 129 12.03 14.59 -6.89
CA VAL A 129 12.20 15.13 -8.23
C VAL A 129 13.63 14.92 -8.69
N THR A 130 13.80 14.25 -9.82
CA THR A 130 15.11 13.99 -10.41
C THR A 130 15.20 14.66 -11.77
N ILE A 131 16.27 15.46 -11.96
CA ILE A 131 16.68 15.96 -13.26
C ILE A 131 17.85 15.08 -13.69
N MET A 132 17.70 14.38 -14.81
CA MET A 132 18.71 13.45 -15.32
C MET A 132 18.98 13.76 -16.79
N GLY A 133 20.23 13.67 -17.22
CA GLY A 133 20.58 13.83 -18.62
C GLY A 133 21.90 13.18 -18.99
N PHE A 134 22.04 12.86 -20.28
CA PHE A 134 23.29 12.37 -20.84
C PHE A 134 24.12 13.52 -21.42
N GLN A 135 25.43 13.32 -21.40
CA GLN A 135 26.40 14.05 -22.21
C GLN A 135 26.43 13.49 -23.65
N GLN A 136 27.06 14.23 -24.57
CA GLN A 136 27.19 13.84 -25.97
C GLN A 136 27.71 12.40 -26.17
N PRO A 137 27.24 11.71 -27.24
CA PRO A 137 26.45 12.23 -28.37
C PRO A 137 24.94 12.28 -28.13
N LYS A 138 24.46 11.83 -26.96
CA LYS A 138 23.04 11.69 -26.67
C LYS A 138 22.53 12.90 -25.88
N GLU A 139 21.73 13.76 -26.50
CA GLU A 139 21.16 14.95 -25.85
C GLU A 139 19.80 14.69 -25.19
N GLU A 140 19.58 13.48 -24.67
CA GLU A 140 18.34 13.16 -23.95
C GLU A 140 18.46 13.58 -22.49
N ALA A 141 17.41 14.21 -21.98
CA ALA A 141 17.26 14.45 -20.56
C ALA A 141 15.81 14.22 -20.14
N TRP A 142 15.64 14.03 -18.84
CA TRP A 142 14.39 13.69 -18.22
C TRP A 142 14.19 14.49 -16.93
N LEU A 143 12.95 14.90 -16.71
CA LEU A 143 12.47 15.41 -15.44
C LEU A 143 11.50 14.38 -14.88
N ILE A 144 11.86 13.79 -13.74
CA ILE A 144 11.19 12.62 -13.18
C ILE A 144 10.61 13.00 -11.82
N PHE A 145 9.34 12.68 -11.63
CA PHE A 145 8.62 12.87 -10.38
C PHE A 145 8.22 11.52 -9.81
N GLN A 146 8.52 11.28 -8.53
CA GLN A 146 8.07 10.09 -7.82
C GLN A 146 7.32 10.50 -6.55
N GLY A 147 6.15 9.91 -6.34
CA GLY A 147 5.28 10.28 -5.22
C GLY A 147 4.15 9.28 -4.98
N ALA A 148 3.60 9.31 -3.77
CA ALA A 148 2.54 8.39 -3.35
C ALA A 148 1.18 8.71 -4.02
N GLY A 149 0.93 10.00 -4.31
CA GLY A 149 -0.27 10.48 -4.99
C GLY A 149 -0.27 10.29 -6.52
N LEU A 150 0.87 9.93 -7.13
CA LEU A 150 0.97 9.69 -8.56
C LEU A 150 0.31 8.35 -8.96
N PRO A 151 -0.24 8.24 -10.18
CA PRO A 151 -0.83 6.99 -10.66
C PRO A 151 0.21 5.86 -10.76
N LYS A 152 -0.23 4.62 -10.52
CA LYS A 152 0.62 3.44 -10.40
C LYS A 152 0.24 2.31 -11.38
N PRO A 153 0.19 2.56 -12.71
CA PRO A 153 -0.13 1.50 -13.64
C PRO A 153 0.99 0.45 -13.66
N ARG A 154 0.62 -0.83 -13.76
CA ARG A 154 1.58 -1.95 -13.80
C ARG A 154 2.47 -1.94 -15.04
N LYS A 155 2.01 -1.34 -16.14
CA LYS A 155 2.74 -1.18 -17.40
C LYS A 155 2.93 0.31 -17.65
N VAL A 156 4.01 0.66 -18.33
CA VAL A 156 4.26 2.03 -18.78
C VAL A 156 3.11 2.49 -19.67
N LYS A 157 2.58 3.68 -19.38
CA LYS A 157 1.54 4.34 -20.18
C LYS A 157 1.95 5.77 -20.47
N LYS A 158 1.52 6.28 -21.61
CA LYS A 158 1.51 7.71 -21.87
C LYS A 158 0.21 8.30 -21.31
N ILE A 159 0.33 9.36 -20.51
CA ILE A 159 -0.81 10.10 -19.97
C ILE A 159 -0.59 11.59 -20.23
N LYS A 160 -1.66 12.38 -20.21
CA LYS A 160 -1.56 13.84 -20.17
C LYS A 160 -1.65 14.30 -18.73
N ILE A 161 -0.74 15.17 -18.31
CA ILE A 161 -0.73 15.74 -16.96
C ILE A 161 -0.57 17.24 -17.07
N ASP A 162 -1.21 17.96 -16.16
CA ASP A 162 -1.05 19.40 -16.04
C ASP A 162 0.12 19.69 -15.09
N LEU A 163 1.13 20.39 -15.62
CA LEU A 163 2.30 20.84 -14.89
C LEU A 163 2.19 22.35 -14.66
N GLN A 164 2.33 22.76 -13.41
CA GLN A 164 2.52 24.16 -13.02
C GLN A 164 3.88 24.31 -12.34
N GLN A 165 4.68 25.25 -12.82
CA GLN A 165 5.99 25.60 -12.27
C GLN A 165 5.92 27.02 -11.69
N ASP A 166 6.07 27.16 -10.38
CA ASP A 166 5.88 28.44 -9.68
C ASP A 166 4.55 29.13 -10.08
N ASP A 167 4.63 30.40 -10.47
CA ASP A 167 3.51 31.22 -10.95
C ASP A 167 3.36 31.20 -12.48
N GLU A 168 4.05 30.30 -13.17
CA GLU A 168 3.92 30.16 -14.62
C GLU A 168 2.55 29.56 -15.01
N PRO A 169 2.06 29.84 -16.24
CA PRO A 169 0.84 29.23 -16.74
C PRO A 169 0.90 27.70 -16.70
N VAL A 170 -0.22 27.07 -16.37
CA VAL A 170 -0.36 25.61 -16.40
C VAL A 170 -0.14 25.09 -17.81
N GLN A 171 0.68 24.05 -17.95
CA GLN A 171 0.96 23.39 -19.22
C GLN A 171 0.48 21.94 -19.16
N THR A 172 -0.39 21.55 -20.09
CA THR A 172 -0.78 20.15 -20.26
C THR A 172 0.24 19.45 -21.17
N VAL A 173 0.93 18.44 -20.65
CA VAL A 173 1.98 17.73 -21.38
C VAL A 173 1.80 16.23 -21.34
N GLU A 174 2.26 15.55 -22.39
CA GLU A 174 2.30 14.09 -22.44
C GLU A 174 3.54 13.57 -21.70
N VAL A 175 3.35 12.60 -20.82
CA VAL A 175 4.38 12.04 -19.94
C VAL A 175 4.29 10.52 -19.90
N PHE A 176 5.41 9.88 -19.58
CA PHE A 176 5.43 8.46 -19.27
C PHE A 176 5.07 8.25 -17.81
N ASN A 177 4.15 7.34 -17.52
CA ASN A 177 3.72 7.01 -16.17
C ASN A 177 3.76 5.51 -15.92
N TYR A 178 4.34 5.12 -14.78
CA TYR A 178 4.42 3.74 -14.35
C TYR A 178 4.60 3.64 -12.83
N ARG A 179 4.42 2.42 -12.32
CA ARG A 179 4.63 2.11 -10.91
C ARG A 179 6.13 1.91 -10.61
N LYS A 180 6.70 2.69 -9.70
CA LYS A 180 8.08 2.53 -9.22
C LYS A 180 8.19 1.47 -8.12
N THR A 181 7.33 1.58 -7.11
CA THR A 181 7.17 0.58 -6.03
C THR A 181 5.69 0.31 -5.82
N ARG A 182 5.32 -0.60 -4.90
CA ARG A 182 3.91 -0.86 -4.59
C ARG A 182 3.13 0.41 -4.23
N ASP A 183 3.80 1.33 -3.52
CA ASP A 183 3.18 2.52 -2.95
C ASP A 183 3.51 3.81 -3.71
N ILE A 184 4.56 3.81 -4.54
CA ILE A 184 5.07 4.99 -5.26
C ILE A 184 4.84 4.87 -6.77
N GLY A 185 4.19 5.90 -7.35
CA GLY A 185 4.07 6.10 -8.79
C GLY A 185 5.20 7.01 -9.30
N GLU A 186 5.50 6.90 -10.60
CA GLU A 186 6.47 7.74 -11.30
C GLU A 186 5.84 8.38 -12.53
N VAL A 187 6.17 9.65 -12.75
CA VAL A 187 5.86 10.39 -13.97
C VAL A 187 7.15 10.99 -14.53
N THR A 188 7.43 10.72 -15.80
CA THR A 188 8.67 11.13 -16.48
C THR A 188 8.35 12.00 -17.68
N PHE A 189 8.88 13.20 -17.66
CA PHE A 189 8.83 14.19 -18.72
C PHE A 189 10.09 14.06 -19.57
N ALA A 190 9.93 13.99 -20.88
CA ALA A 190 11.05 14.16 -21.80
C ALA A 190 11.35 15.65 -21.91
N VAL A 191 12.59 16.04 -21.67
CA VAL A 191 13.07 17.41 -21.89
C VAL A 191 14.05 17.44 -23.06
N PRO A 192 14.12 18.53 -23.85
CA PRO A 192 14.94 18.59 -25.06
C PRO A 192 16.45 18.36 -24.85
N GLY A 193 16.94 18.43 -23.61
CA GLY A 193 18.32 18.16 -23.24
C GLY A 193 18.65 18.75 -21.87
N LEU A 194 19.79 18.35 -21.31
CA LEU A 194 20.19 18.76 -19.96
C LEU A 194 20.37 20.28 -19.86
N LYS A 195 20.91 20.90 -20.91
CA LYS A 195 21.06 22.36 -20.99
C LYS A 195 19.71 23.08 -20.90
N ALA A 196 18.72 22.62 -21.67
CA ALA A 196 17.38 23.20 -21.65
C ALA A 196 16.70 23.03 -20.29
N ALA A 197 16.89 21.88 -19.63
CA ALA A 197 16.41 21.67 -18.27
C ALA A 197 17.04 22.67 -17.29
N LEU A 198 18.37 22.85 -17.35
CA LEU A 198 19.12 23.75 -16.47
C LEU A 198 18.77 25.24 -16.65
N GLU A 199 18.36 25.67 -17.84
CA GLU A 199 17.94 27.06 -18.11
C GLU A 199 16.65 27.45 -17.37
N GLY A 200 15.75 26.48 -17.14
CA GLY A 200 14.49 26.68 -16.43
C GLY A 200 14.56 26.44 -14.92
N MET A 201 15.72 26.05 -14.38
CA MET A 201 15.87 25.74 -12.96
C MET A 201 16.15 26.99 -12.12
N ARG A 202 15.47 27.09 -10.98
CA ARG A 202 15.66 28.14 -9.98
C ARG A 202 16.18 27.55 -8.67
N ASP A 203 16.85 28.37 -7.85
CA ASP A 203 17.34 27.95 -6.52
C ASP A 203 16.20 27.47 -5.60
N THR A 204 15.05 28.15 -5.69
CA THR A 204 13.78 27.72 -5.12
C THR A 204 12.77 27.59 -6.25
N GLN A 205 12.11 26.44 -6.35
CA GLN A 205 11.13 26.17 -7.38
C GLN A 205 10.06 25.22 -6.87
N ARG A 206 8.81 25.52 -7.19
CA ARG A 206 7.63 24.73 -6.86
C ARG A 206 7.06 24.08 -8.11
N PHE A 207 6.68 22.83 -7.97
CA PHE A 207 5.99 22.04 -8.97
C PHE A 207 4.64 21.59 -8.40
N LYS A 208 3.60 21.72 -9.21
CA LYS A 208 2.31 21.13 -8.96
C LYS A 208 1.89 20.32 -10.17
N LEU A 209 1.68 19.04 -9.94
CA LEU A 209 1.16 18.09 -10.92
C LEU A 209 -0.32 17.86 -10.64
N THR A 210 -1.14 18.04 -11.67
CA THR A 210 -2.59 17.87 -11.61
C THR A 210 -3.03 16.86 -12.67
N LEU A 211 -3.90 15.93 -12.27
CA LEU A 211 -4.50 14.94 -13.15
C LEU A 211 -6.02 14.96 -12.93
N ASP A 212 -6.79 15.08 -14.01
CA ASP A 212 -8.26 15.18 -13.96
C ASP A 212 -8.75 16.27 -12.98
N GLY A 213 -8.07 17.42 -12.97
CA GLY A 213 -8.39 18.55 -12.09
C GLY A 213 -7.99 18.38 -10.62
N LYS A 214 -7.36 17.25 -10.24
CA LYS A 214 -6.92 16.96 -8.87
C LYS A 214 -5.39 17.01 -8.75
N ALA A 215 -4.89 17.69 -7.72
CA ALA A 215 -3.47 17.66 -7.42
C ALA A 215 -3.04 16.23 -7.04
N VAL A 216 -2.06 15.69 -7.76
CA VAL A 216 -1.50 14.36 -7.52
C VAL A 216 -0.10 14.43 -6.93
N MET A 217 0.59 15.56 -7.08
CA MET A 217 1.84 15.84 -6.40
C MET A 217 2.08 17.35 -6.32
N ILE A 218 2.57 17.82 -5.18
CA ILE A 218 3.03 19.18 -4.95
C ILE A 218 4.39 19.04 -4.26
N ILE A 219 5.42 19.63 -4.85
CA ILE A 219 6.75 19.62 -4.27
C ILE A 219 7.42 20.96 -4.51
N GLN A 220 8.16 21.43 -3.52
CA GLN A 220 8.98 22.61 -3.64
C GLN A 220 10.37 22.28 -3.12
N TRP A 221 11.36 22.55 -3.96
CA TRP A 221 12.75 22.53 -3.52
C TRP A 221 13.23 23.91 -3.15
N THR A 222 14.28 23.93 -2.35
CA THR A 222 15.04 25.10 -1.92
C THR A 222 16.53 24.75 -1.95
N ASN A 223 17.41 25.74 -1.92
CA ASN A 223 18.87 25.56 -1.93
C ASN A 223 19.38 24.78 -3.16
N GLY A 224 18.70 24.91 -4.30
CA GLY A 224 19.07 24.23 -5.56
C GLY A 224 20.35 24.76 -6.21
N ALA A 225 20.83 25.96 -5.86
CA ALA A 225 21.96 26.61 -6.54
C ALA A 225 23.23 25.74 -6.61
N LYS A 226 23.57 25.05 -5.52
CA LYS A 226 24.72 24.14 -5.47
C LYS A 226 24.53 22.98 -6.46
N SER A 227 23.40 22.28 -6.39
CA SER A 227 23.12 21.12 -7.24
C SER A 227 22.94 21.50 -8.71
N ILE A 228 22.37 22.67 -9.01
CA ILE A 228 22.32 23.23 -10.37
C ILE A 228 23.75 23.48 -10.89
N GLY A 229 24.63 24.00 -10.03
CA GLY A 229 26.05 24.21 -10.35
C GLY A 229 26.79 22.90 -10.65
N GLU A 230 26.59 21.88 -9.80
CA GLU A 230 27.16 20.55 -9.96
C GLU A 230 26.64 19.87 -11.24
N LEU A 231 25.33 19.92 -11.49
CA LEU A 231 24.72 19.36 -12.69
C LEU A 231 25.17 20.09 -13.97
N ARG A 232 25.42 21.41 -13.89
CA ARG A 232 26.01 22.18 -15.00
C ARG A 232 27.48 21.83 -15.24
N ALA A 233 28.27 21.60 -14.19
CA ALA A 233 29.65 21.15 -14.33
C ALA A 233 29.72 19.73 -14.92
N CYS A 234 28.76 18.89 -14.53
CA CYS A 234 28.52 17.58 -15.09
C CYS A 234 27.98 17.61 -16.53
N GLY A 235 27.39 18.71 -17.01
CA GLY A 235 26.86 18.83 -18.36
C GLY A 235 27.84 19.37 -19.41
N LYS A 236 29.12 19.54 -19.05
CA LYS A 236 30.22 19.93 -19.95
C LYS A 236 30.99 18.72 -20.43
#